data_AF-A0A2U9IDM3-F1
#
_entry.id   AF-A0A2U9IDM3-F1
#
_cell.length_a   1.000
_cell.length_b   1.000
_cell.length_c   1.000
_cell.angle_alpha   90.00
_cell.angle_beta   90.00
_cell.angle_gamma   90.00
#
_symmetry.space_group_name_H-M   'P 1'
#
loop_
_entity.id
_entity.type
_entity.pdbx_description
1 polymer ?
#
loop_
_entity_poly.entity_id
_entity_poly.type
_entity_poly.pdbx_seq_one_letter_code
_entity_poly.pdbx_strand_id
1 'polypeptide(L)'
;MITLNDIINVSIVREKYEFYENQIKHKDVSTIYSAIKDLVSFIKEIKGYASEELAIILKEQERIAKRIITVIRFRYIIIFLYKRIIEKLINSLEILMTKFLSKLS
;
A
#
# COMPACT_ATOMS: atom_id res chain seq x y z
N MET A 1 37.37 -12.52 2.85
CA MET A 1 37.89 -11.49 1.93
C MET A 1 36.68 -10.87 1.26
N ILE A 2 36.35 -9.61 1.56
CA ILE A 2 35.19 -8.93 0.98
C ILE A 2 35.55 -8.60 -0.48
N THR A 3 34.75 -9.04 -1.44
CA THR A 3 35.02 -8.75 -2.87
C THR A 3 34.38 -7.43 -3.29
N LEU A 4 34.90 -6.79 -4.34
CA LEU A 4 34.32 -5.56 -4.90
C LEU A 4 32.84 -5.76 -5.29
N ASN A 5 32.48 -6.97 -5.76
CA ASN A 5 31.09 -7.34 -6.03
C ASN A 5 30.22 -7.32 -4.76
N ASP A 6 30.74 -7.75 -3.61
CA ASP A 6 30.02 -7.69 -2.34
C ASP A 6 29.81 -6.24 -1.88
N ILE A 7 30.82 -5.38 -2.06
CA ILE A 7 30.73 -3.94 -1.73
C ILE A 7 29.68 -3.25 -2.62
N ILE A 8 29.72 -3.53 -3.93
CA ILE A 8 28.74 -3.02 -4.88
C ILE A 8 27.33 -3.51 -4.50
N ASN A 9 27.15 -4.79 -4.17
CA ASN A 9 25.86 -5.33 -3.71
C ASN A 9 25.35 -4.64 -2.45
N VAL A 10 26.21 -4.45 -1.44
CA VAL A 10 25.81 -3.81 -0.17
C VAL A 10 25.40 -2.35 -0.40
N SER A 11 26.12 -1.61 -1.25
CA SER A 11 25.77 -0.22 -1.58
C SER A 11 24.41 -0.11 -2.29
N ILE A 12 24.14 -1.01 -3.25
CA ILE A 12 22.86 -1.06 -3.97
C ILE A 12 21.70 -1.40 -3.02
N VAL A 13 21.91 -2.38 -2.13
CA VAL A 13 20.90 -2.75 -1.14
C VAL A 13 20.60 -1.58 -0.21
N ARG A 14 21.63 -0.88 0.27
CA ARG A 14 21.46 0.30 1.12
C ARG A 14 20.68 1.41 0.40
N GLU A 15 21.07 1.76 -0.82
CA GLU A 15 20.40 2.81 -1.61
C GLU A 15 18.92 2.47 -1.84
N LYS A 16 18.60 1.20 -2.12
CA LYS A 16 17.21 0.73 -2.23
C LYS A 16 16.44 0.90 -0.93
N TYR A 17 17.03 0.54 0.21
CA TYR A 17 16.40 0.73 1.51
C TYR A 17 16.17 2.20 1.86
N GLU A 18 17.14 3.07 1.61
CA GLU A 18 17.00 4.52 1.79
C GLU A 18 15.91 5.09 0.88
N PHE A 19 15.82 4.63 -0.37
CA PHE A 19 14.74 4.97 -1.28
C PHE A 19 13.38 4.58 -0.69
N TYR A 20 13.20 3.33 -0.25
CA TYR A 20 11.93 2.89 0.34
C TYR A 20 11.57 3.66 1.61
N GLU A 21 12.55 3.95 2.47
CA GLU A 21 12.34 4.73 3.68
C GLU A 21 11.77 6.13 3.35
N ASN A 22 12.34 6.79 2.34
CA ASN A 22 11.86 8.09 1.88
C ASN A 22 10.45 8.00 1.28
N GLN A 23 10.15 6.97 0.50
CA GLN A 23 8.82 6.81 -0.11
C GLN A 23 7.73 6.47 0.91
N ILE A 24 8.03 5.69 1.96
CA ILE A 24 7.04 5.29 2.97
C ILE A 24 6.67 6.46 3.90
N LYS A 25 7.55 7.46 4.04
CA LYS A 25 7.29 8.70 4.78
C LYS A 25 6.37 9.68 4.03
N HIS A 26 6.03 9.41 2.77
CA HIS A 26 5.15 10.29 1.98
C HIS A 26 3.70 10.26 2.51
N LYS A 27 2.96 11.36 2.35
CA LYS A 27 1.53 11.42 2.73
C LYS A 27 0.60 10.73 1.73
N ASP A 28 1.06 10.54 0.49
CA ASP A 28 0.24 9.95 -0.57
C ASP A 28 0.23 8.41 -0.47
N VAL A 29 -0.97 7.85 -0.41
CA VAL A 29 -1.15 6.40 -0.20
C VAL A 29 -0.85 5.60 -1.48
N SER A 30 -0.95 6.20 -2.66
CA SER A 30 -0.58 5.53 -3.92
C SER A 30 0.94 5.37 -4.03
N THR A 31 1.68 6.41 -3.66
CA THR A 31 3.14 6.39 -3.52
C THR A 31 3.58 5.35 -2.50
N ILE A 32 3.02 5.38 -1.29
CA ILE A 32 3.33 4.39 -0.25
C ILE A 32 3.02 2.97 -0.76
N TYR A 33 1.85 2.76 -1.37
CA TYR A 33 1.45 1.45 -1.89
C TYR A 33 2.46 0.90 -2.90
N SER A 34 2.88 1.74 -3.85
CA SER A 34 3.81 1.36 -4.91
C SER A 34 5.18 1.01 -4.33
N ALA A 35 5.68 1.83 -3.41
CA ALA A 35 6.96 1.59 -2.72
C ALA A 35 6.94 0.30 -1.89
N ILE A 36 5.88 0.05 -1.12
CA ILE A 36 5.73 -1.17 -0.32
C ILE A 36 5.63 -2.41 -1.22
N LYS A 37 4.95 -2.31 -2.37
CA LYS A 37 4.86 -3.41 -3.33
C LYS A 37 6.23 -3.74 -3.93
N ASP A 38 7.00 -2.72 -4.29
CA ASP A 38 8.37 -2.89 -4.81
C ASP A 38 9.30 -3.47 -3.75
N LEU A 39 9.24 -2.97 -2.51
CA LEU A 39 9.99 -3.51 -1.36
C LEU A 39 9.72 -5.00 -1.14
N VAL A 40 8.47 -5.47 -1.25
CA VAL A 40 8.14 -6.90 -1.13
C VAL A 40 8.82 -7.73 -2.22
N SER A 41 8.87 -7.23 -3.46
CA SER A 41 9.57 -7.90 -4.56
C SER A 41 11.07 -7.96 -4.29
N PHE A 42 11.65 -6.82 -3.92
CA PHE A 42 13.07 -6.71 -3.59
C PHE A 42 13.49 -7.64 -2.46
N ILE A 43 12.73 -7.69 -1.35
CA ILE A 43 13.00 -8.62 -0.23
C ILE A 43 13.00 -10.07 -0.70
N LYS A 44 12.07 -10.46 -1.59
CA LYS A 44 12.02 -11.82 -2.12
C LYS A 44 13.24 -12.19 -2.96
N GLU A 45 13.81 -11.23 -3.68
CA GLU A 45 15.01 -11.41 -4.48
C GLU A 45 16.25 -11.58 -3.60
N ILE A 46 16.40 -10.77 -2.55
CA ILE A 46 17.63 -10.76 -1.75
C ILE A 46 17.64 -11.78 -0.60
N LYS A 47 16.48 -12.23 -0.11
CA LYS A 47 16.42 -13.10 1.08
C LYS A 47 17.11 -14.46 0.92
N GLY A 48 17.26 -14.94 -0.31
CA GLY A 48 17.96 -16.20 -0.60
C GLY A 48 19.48 -16.12 -0.43
N TYR A 49 20.03 -14.91 -0.38
CA TYR A 49 21.45 -14.63 -0.26
C TYR A 49 21.84 -14.10 1.13
N ALA A 50 20.86 -13.93 2.01
CA ALA A 50 21.04 -13.36 3.34
C ALA A 50 21.51 -14.41 4.36
N SER A 51 22.26 -13.97 5.37
CA SER A 51 22.52 -14.78 6.57
C SER A 51 21.20 -15.13 7.27
N GLU A 52 21.21 -16.17 8.11
CA GLU A 52 20.00 -16.61 8.83
C GLU A 52 19.36 -15.48 9.67
N GLU A 53 20.18 -14.72 10.39
CA GLU A 53 19.73 -13.57 11.17
C GLU A 53 19.08 -12.48 10.30
N LEU A 54 19.72 -12.12 9.18
CA LEU A 54 19.20 -11.13 8.25
C LEU A 54 17.93 -11.63 7.55
N ALA A 55 17.86 -12.92 7.22
CA ALA A 55 16.69 -13.55 6.62
C ALA A 55 15.47 -13.48 7.54
N ILE A 56 15.64 -13.58 8.86
CA ILE A 56 14.56 -13.39 9.84
C ILE A 56 14.03 -11.95 9.78
N ILE A 57 14.93 -10.97 9.79
CA ILE A 57 14.56 -9.55 9.69
C ILE A 57 13.81 -9.28 8.37
N LEU A 58 14.31 -9.81 7.25
CA LEU A 58 13.68 -9.68 5.94
C LEU A 58 12.27 -10.32 5.89
N LYS A 59 12.09 -11.50 6.51
CA LYS A 59 10.77 -12.14 6.60
C LYS A 59 9.78 -11.29 7.39
N GLU A 60 10.22 -10.68 8.48
CA GLU A 60 9.38 -9.79 9.28
C GLU A 60 8.98 -8.53 8.51
N GLN A 61 9.92 -7.92 7.78
CA GLN A 61 9.61 -6.82 6.87
C GLN A 61 8.61 -7.24 5.78
N GLU A 62 8.81 -8.40 5.15
CA GLU A 62 7.88 -8.94 4.13
C GLU A 62 6.48 -9.13 4.71
N ARG A 63 6.38 -9.65 5.95
CA ARG A 63 5.11 -9.85 6.67
C ARG A 63 4.38 -8.53 6.92
N ILE A 64 5.08 -7.52 7.43
CA ILE A 64 4.51 -6.19 7.69
C ILE A 64 4.08 -5.52 6.38
N ALA A 65 4.94 -5.53 5.36
CA ALA A 65 4.67 -4.94 4.06
C ALA A 65 3.42 -5.53 3.39
N LYS A 66 3.25 -6.86 3.44
CA LYS A 66 2.02 -7.53 2.95
C LYS A 66 0.78 -7.09 3.72
N ARG A 67 0.87 -6.92 5.04
CA ARG A 67 -0.26 -6.40 5.85
C ARG A 67 -0.62 -4.98 5.44
N ILE A 68 0.36 -4.10 5.22
CA ILE A 68 0.13 -2.73 4.73
C ILE A 68 -0.62 -2.75 3.39
N ILE A 69 -0.17 -3.56 2.43
CA ILE A 69 -0.84 -3.74 1.13
C ILE A 69 -2.30 -4.15 1.30
N THR A 70 -2.57 -5.13 2.18
CA THR A 70 -3.94 -5.59 2.45
C THR A 70 -4.81 -4.49 3.04
N VAL A 71 -4.31 -3.72 4.00
CA VAL A 71 -5.04 -2.61 4.61
C VAL A 71 -5.35 -1.53 3.58
N ILE A 72 -4.40 -1.17 2.72
CA ILE A 72 -4.62 -0.18 1.65
C ILE A 72 -5.68 -0.66 0.66
N ARG A 73 -5.67 -1.94 0.27
CA ARG A 73 -6.72 -2.52 -0.59
C ARG A 73 -8.09 -2.46 0.08
N PHE A 74 -8.15 -2.79 1.36
CA PHE A 74 -9.39 -2.75 2.12
C PHE A 74 -9.94 -1.33 2.27
N ARG A 75 -9.08 -0.32 2.41
CA ARG A 75 -9.47 1.11 2.38
C ARG A 75 -10.31 1.44 1.15
N TYR A 76 -9.89 0.99 -0.04
CA TYR A 76 -10.65 1.24 -1.27
C TYR A 76 -12.00 0.54 -1.30
N ILE A 77 -12.09 -0.68 -0.75
CA ILE A 77 -13.37 -1.39 -0.61
C ILE A 77 -14.32 -0.61 0.30
N ILE A 78 -13.84 -0.14 1.46
CA ILE A 78 -14.65 0.66 2.38
C ILE A 78 -15.14 1.93 1.70
N ILE A 79 -14.25 2.67 1.02
CA ILE A 79 -14.61 3.91 0.32
C ILE A 79 -15.67 3.65 -0.75
N PHE A 80 -15.55 2.56 -1.50
CA PHE A 80 -16.51 2.17 -2.51
C PHE A 80 -17.89 1.87 -1.92
N LEU A 81 -17.94 1.08 -0.84
CA LEU A 81 -19.19 0.78 -0.14
C LEU A 81 -19.84 2.05 0.43
N TYR A 82 -19.05 2.93 1.02
CA TYR A 82 -19.51 4.22 1.53
C TYR A 82 -20.17 5.06 0.44
N LYS A 83 -19.50 5.22 -0.72
CA LYS A 83 -20.06 5.97 -1.85
C LYS A 83 -21.41 5.43 -2.30
N ARG A 84 -21.52 4.10 -2.44
CA ARG A 84 -22.78 3.44 -2.82
C ARG A 84 -23.92 3.70 -1.84
N ILE A 85 -23.62 3.71 -0.54
CA ILE A 85 -24.64 4.02 0.48
C ILE A 85 -25.13 5.46 0.33
N ILE A 86 -24.21 6.42 0.20
CA ILE A 86 -24.55 7.83 0.03
C ILE A 86 -25.37 8.06 -1.24
N GLU A 87 -24.95 7.50 -2.38
CA GLU A 87 -25.68 7.60 -3.65
C GLU A 87 -27.12 7.07 -3.53
N LYS A 88 -27.31 5.93 -2.85
CA LYS A 88 -28.64 5.36 -2.61
C LYS A 88 -29.52 6.31 -1.78
N LEU A 89 -28.95 6.92 -0.75
CA LEU A 89 -29.67 7.87 0.11
C LEU A 89 -30.05 9.14 -0.64
N ILE A 90 -29.12 9.70 -1.43
CA ILE A 90 -29.37 10.87 -2.29
C ILE A 90 -30.51 10.58 -3.25
N ASN A 91 -30.44 9.48 -4.00
CA ASN A 91 -31.50 9.11 -4.96
C ASN A 91 -32.87 8.95 -4.27
N SER A 92 -32.88 8.34 -3.07
CA SER A 92 -34.11 8.16 -2.29
C SER A 92 -34.72 9.50 -1.88
N LEU A 93 -33.88 10.46 -1.46
CA LEU A 93 -34.30 11.80 -1.11
C LEU A 93 -34.82 12.58 -2.32
N GLU A 94 -34.11 12.53 -3.45
CA GLU A 94 -34.53 13.18 -4.70
C GLU A 94 -35.89 12.68 -5.18
N ILE A 95 -36.15 11.37 -5.09
CA ILE A 95 -37.46 10.79 -5.41
C ILE A 95 -38.55 11.36 -4.50
N LEU A 96 -38.29 11.46 -3.19
CA LEU A 96 -39.26 12.02 -2.25
C LEU A 96 -39.52 13.50 -2.49
N MET A 97 -38.48 14.29 -2.78
CA MET A 97 -38.59 15.71 -3.13
C MET A 97 -39.42 15.90 -4.41
N THR A 98 -39.15 15.12 -5.45
CA THR A 98 -39.88 15.18 -6.72
C THR A 98 -41.36 14.85 -6.52
N LYS A 99 -41.66 13.78 -5.74
CA LYS A 99 -43.04 13.43 -5.37
C LYS A 99 -43.73 14.56 -4.60
N PHE A 100 -43.03 15.19 -3.66
CA PHE A 100 -43.57 16.30 -2.89
C PHE A 100 -43.92 17.49 -3.80
N LEU A 101 -42.99 17.90 -4.68
CA LEU A 101 -43.20 18.99 -5.63
C LEU A 101 -44.37 18.72 -6.59
N SER A 102 -44.51 17.48 -7.08
CA SER A 102 -45.63 17.11 -7.97
C SER A 102 -47.02 17.21 -7.34
N LYS A 103 -47.11 17.30 -6.00
CA LYS A 103 -48.37 17.50 -5.28
C LYS A 103 -48.69 18.97 -5.03
N LEU A 104 -47.72 19.86 -5.21
CA LEU A 104 -47.88 21.31 -5.07
C LEU A 104 -48.26 21.99 -6.39
N SER A 105 -47.96 21.33 -7.53
CA SER A 105 -48.38 21.71 -8.88
C SER A 105 -49.76 21.17 -9.20
#